data_AF-A0A0M9EIJ9-F1
#
_entry.id   AF-A0A0M9EIJ9-F1
#
_cell.length_a   1.000
_cell.length_b   1.000
_cell.length_c   1.000
_cell.angle_alpha   90.00
_cell.angle_beta   90.00
_cell.angle_gamma   90.00
#
_symmetry.space_group_name_H-M   'P 1'
#
loop_
_entity.id
_entity.type
_entity.pdbx_description
1 polymer ?
#
loop_
_entity_poly.entity_id
_entity_poly.type
_entity_poly.pdbx_seq_one_letter_code
_entity_poly.pdbx_strand_id
1 'polypeptide(L)'
;MSKRISRNISIILRSERLIAQRHMAVFRRQTGMAAAALLAAGVGLVMLNVAGFFALAEVMSQAAAAVIVALANLLLALVLMMSAGRVAVGEEVDAVAEVRDLALEDLETEVRIAADEARGAAEALKNMARNPLGAVTPGLASAVAKALVKTSKK
;
A
#
# COMPACT_ATOMS: atom_id res chain seq x y z
N MET A 1 4.44 0.18 -39.28
CA MET A 1 4.13 0.61 -37.90
C MET A 1 4.25 -0.54 -36.88
N SER A 2 3.89 -1.79 -37.24
CA SER A 2 3.92 -2.96 -36.34
C SER A 2 5.30 -3.36 -35.77
N LYS A 3 6.38 -3.21 -36.55
CA LYS A 3 7.74 -3.65 -36.15
C LYS A 3 8.35 -2.87 -34.97
N ARG A 4 7.91 -1.61 -34.77
CA ARG A 4 8.34 -0.78 -33.63
C ARG A 4 7.60 -1.18 -32.35
N ILE A 5 6.30 -1.48 -32.46
CA ILE A 5 5.45 -1.88 -31.34
C ILE A 5 5.89 -3.25 -30.79
N SER A 6 6.13 -4.24 -31.66
CA SER A 6 6.56 -5.57 -31.19
C SER A 6 7.93 -5.55 -30.51
N ARG A 7 8.84 -4.68 -30.97
CA ARG A 7 10.17 -4.49 -30.38
C ARG A 7 10.09 -3.82 -29.01
N ASN A 8 9.24 -2.80 -28.85
CA ASN A 8 9.08 -2.15 -27.55
C ASN A 8 8.43 -3.09 -26.53
N ILE A 9 7.42 -3.87 -26.93
CA ILE A 9 6.79 -4.89 -26.07
C ILE A 9 7.80 -5.97 -25.66
N SER A 10 8.64 -6.46 -26.58
CA SER A 10 9.64 -7.47 -26.24
C SER A 10 10.73 -6.95 -25.30
N ILE A 11 11.08 -5.66 -25.42
CA ILE A 11 11.99 -4.99 -24.49
C ILE A 11 11.34 -4.92 -23.10
N ILE A 12 10.09 -4.42 -23.00
CA ILE A 12 9.35 -4.29 -21.74
C ILE A 12 9.23 -5.64 -21.02
N LEU A 13 8.79 -6.69 -21.72
CA LEU A 13 8.64 -8.03 -21.14
C LEU A 13 9.99 -8.64 -20.72
N ARG A 14 11.08 -8.32 -21.42
CA ARG A 14 12.42 -8.79 -21.06
C ARG A 14 12.95 -8.06 -19.82
N SER A 15 12.69 -6.76 -19.69
CA SER A 15 13.02 -6.00 -18.49
C SER A 15 12.20 -6.45 -17.28
N GLU A 16 10.89 -6.64 -17.41
CA GLU A 16 10.04 -7.15 -16.32
C GLU A 16 10.48 -8.54 -15.86
N ARG A 17 10.83 -9.42 -16.81
CA ARG A 17 11.33 -10.76 -16.50
C ARG A 17 12.69 -10.73 -15.78
N LEU A 18 13.57 -9.79 -16.13
CA LEU A 18 14.86 -9.60 -15.46
C LEU A 18 14.71 -9.03 -14.05
N ILE A 19 13.76 -8.10 -13.86
CA ILE A 19 13.42 -7.54 -12.54
C ILE A 19 12.82 -8.64 -11.65
N ALA A 20 11.83 -9.39 -12.14
CA ALA A 20 11.21 -10.49 -11.41
C ALA A 20 12.22 -11.60 -11.04
N GLN A 21 13.16 -11.93 -11.93
CA GLN A 21 14.22 -12.91 -11.64
C GLN A 21 15.21 -12.43 -10.57
N ARG A 22 15.58 -11.13 -10.57
CA ARG A 22 16.46 -10.58 -9.52
C ARG A 22 15.78 -10.56 -8.17
N HIS A 23 14.51 -10.15 -8.09
CA HIS A 23 13.76 -10.20 -6.83
C HIS A 23 13.64 -11.64 -6.31
N MET A 24 13.33 -12.61 -7.17
CA MET A 24 13.19 -14.03 -6.80
C MET A 24 14.50 -14.73 -6.38
N ALA A 25 15.66 -14.24 -6.83
CA ALA A 25 16.95 -14.80 -6.44
C ALA A 25 17.45 -14.24 -5.10
N VAL A 26 17.27 -12.93 -4.88
CA VAL A 26 17.61 -12.27 -3.62
C VAL A 26 16.69 -12.74 -2.50
N PHE A 27 15.37 -12.79 -2.75
CA PHE A 27 14.39 -13.22 -1.75
C PHE A 27 14.62 -14.67 -1.27
N ARG A 28 15.02 -15.58 -2.16
CA ARG A 28 15.18 -17.01 -1.84
C ARG A 28 16.46 -17.33 -1.08
N ARG A 29 17.57 -16.67 -1.41
CA ARG A 29 18.83 -16.81 -0.65
C ARG A 29 18.75 -16.11 0.70
N GLN A 30 18.13 -14.93 0.73
CA GLN A 30 18.01 -14.14 1.94
C GLN A 30 17.05 -14.78 2.95
N THR A 31 15.93 -15.35 2.51
CA THR A 31 14.99 -16.05 3.41
C THR A 31 15.59 -17.32 4.02
N GLY A 32 16.32 -18.13 3.24
CA GLY A 32 16.96 -19.33 3.75
C GLY A 32 18.02 -19.05 4.82
N MET A 33 18.92 -18.10 4.56
CA MET A 33 19.94 -17.70 5.55
C MET A 33 19.34 -16.95 6.74
N ALA A 34 18.31 -16.12 6.54
CA ALA A 34 17.63 -15.44 7.63
C ALA A 34 16.88 -16.44 8.54
N ALA A 35 16.22 -17.45 7.97
CA ALA A 35 15.58 -18.50 8.75
C ALA A 35 16.60 -19.30 9.57
N ALA A 36 17.73 -19.69 8.96
CA ALA A 36 18.82 -20.36 9.67
C ALA A 36 19.41 -19.48 10.78
N ALA A 37 19.60 -18.18 10.52
CA ALA A 37 20.09 -17.23 11.50
C ALA A 37 19.11 -17.05 12.67
N LEU A 38 17.80 -16.97 12.40
CA LEU A 38 16.76 -16.91 13.44
C LEU A 38 16.74 -18.17 14.30
N LEU A 39 16.85 -19.35 13.68
CA LEU A 39 16.94 -20.62 14.42
C LEU A 39 18.19 -20.66 15.29
N ALA A 40 19.36 -20.30 14.73
CA ALA A 40 20.61 -20.25 15.48
C ALA A 40 20.56 -19.24 16.63
N ALA A 41 19.98 -18.06 16.41
CA ALA A 41 19.77 -17.05 17.44
C ALA A 41 18.83 -17.55 18.54
N GLY A 42 17.74 -18.24 18.18
CA GLY A 42 16.81 -18.84 19.14
C GLY A 42 17.49 -19.91 20.01
N VAL A 43 18.24 -20.82 19.41
CA VAL A 43 19.01 -21.84 20.14
C VAL A 43 20.06 -21.18 21.04
N GLY A 44 20.80 -20.20 20.52
CA GLY A 44 21.78 -19.44 21.29
C GLY A 44 21.16 -18.73 22.49
N LEU A 45 19.98 -18.13 22.33
CA LEU A 45 19.26 -17.46 23.41
C LEU A 45 18.81 -18.44 24.50
N VAL A 46 18.35 -19.64 24.13
CA VAL A 46 18.01 -20.70 25.10
C VAL A 46 19.25 -21.14 25.87
N MET A 47 20.36 -21.41 25.17
CA MET A 47 21.62 -21.82 25.82
C MET A 47 22.20 -20.72 26.70
N LEU A 48 22.07 -19.45 26.31
CA LEU A 48 22.49 -18.32 27.13
C LEU A 48 21.70 -18.25 28.44
N ASN A 49 20.40 -18.52 28.39
CA ASN A 49 19.56 -18.62 29.59
C ASN A 49 19.98 -19.76 30.50
N VAL A 50 20.24 -20.95 29.93
CA VAL A 50 20.73 -22.12 30.67
C VAL A 50 22.07 -21.82 31.34
N ALA A 51 23.03 -21.25 30.59
CA ALA A 51 24.33 -20.88 31.10
C ALA A 51 24.24 -19.81 32.21
N GLY A 52 23.43 -18.76 31.99
CA GLY A 52 23.21 -17.71 32.98
C GLY A 52 22.57 -18.26 34.26
N PHE A 53 21.56 -19.14 34.13
CA PHE A 53 20.93 -19.78 35.28
C PHE A 53 21.92 -20.60 36.09
N PHE A 54 22.73 -21.45 35.45
CA PHE A 54 23.73 -22.24 36.16
C PHE A 54 24.77 -21.36 36.85
N ALA A 55 25.28 -20.33 36.18
CA ALA A 55 26.24 -19.40 36.76
C ALA A 55 25.67 -18.66 37.98
N LEU A 56 24.40 -18.25 37.94
CA LEU A 56 23.71 -17.65 39.09
C LEU A 56 23.50 -18.68 40.21
N ALA A 57 23.05 -19.90 39.87
CA ALA A 57 22.79 -20.95 40.83
C ALA A 57 24.04 -21.42 41.61
N GLU A 58 25.26 -21.11 41.15
CA GLU A 58 26.49 -21.35 41.90
C GLU A 58 26.64 -20.42 43.13
N VAL A 59 26.08 -19.22 43.08
CA VAL A 59 26.28 -18.17 44.10
C VAL A 59 25.01 -17.82 44.88
N MET A 60 23.84 -18.30 44.45
CA MET A 60 22.55 -18.05 45.10
C MET A 60 21.59 -19.23 44.97
N SER A 61 20.41 -19.14 45.61
CA SER A 61 19.41 -20.20 45.53
C SER A 61 18.85 -20.34 44.10
N GLN A 62 18.46 -21.56 43.72
CA GLN A 62 17.87 -21.83 42.41
C GLN A 62 16.63 -20.97 42.13
N ALA A 63 15.81 -20.72 43.14
CA ALA A 63 14.65 -19.85 43.03
C ALA A 63 15.04 -18.40 42.70
N ALA A 64 16.04 -17.84 43.40
CA ALA A 64 16.54 -16.49 43.14
C ALA A 64 17.15 -16.37 41.74
N ALA A 65 17.96 -17.36 41.33
CA ALA A 65 18.55 -17.42 40.00
C ALA A 65 17.47 -17.43 38.90
N ALA A 66 16.44 -18.27 39.05
CA ALA A 66 15.32 -18.36 38.10
C ALA A 66 14.58 -17.01 37.96
N VAL A 67 14.33 -16.32 39.08
CA VAL A 67 13.66 -15.01 39.06
C VAL A 67 14.51 -13.96 38.33
N ILE A 68 15.82 -13.91 38.58
CA ILE A 68 16.71 -12.96 37.89
C ILE A 68 16.76 -13.22 36.39
N VAL A 69 16.88 -14.49 35.97
CA VAL A 69 16.87 -14.87 34.56
C VAL A 69 15.53 -14.51 33.90
N ALA A 70 14.40 -14.73 34.58
CA ALA A 70 13.09 -14.35 34.09
C ALA A 70 12.95 -12.83 33.91
N LEU A 71 13.42 -12.03 34.87
CA LEU A 71 13.43 -10.58 34.77
C LEU A 71 14.32 -10.08 33.63
N ALA A 72 15.49 -10.69 33.43
CA ALA A 72 16.36 -10.37 32.30
C ALA A 72 15.69 -10.63 30.94
N ASN A 73 14.96 -11.75 30.80
CA ASN A 73 14.19 -12.04 29.58
C ASN A 73 13.04 -11.06 29.37
N LEU A 74 12.35 -10.64 30.43
CA LEU A 74 11.29 -9.62 30.33
C LEU A 74 11.86 -8.28 29.85
N LEU A 75 13.02 -7.87 30.38
CA LEU A 75 13.71 -6.67 29.90
C LEU A 75 14.14 -6.79 28.43
N LEU A 76 14.69 -7.95 28.04
CA LEU A 76 15.06 -8.21 26.64
C LEU A 76 13.83 -8.14 25.72
N ALA A 77 12.70 -8.73 26.12
CA ALA A 77 11.45 -8.69 25.37
C ALA A 77 10.94 -7.25 25.18
N LEU A 78 11.05 -6.41 26.22
CA LEU A 78 10.66 -5.00 26.17
C LEU A 78 11.54 -4.21 25.20
N VAL A 79 12.87 -4.43 25.23
CA VAL A 79 13.81 -3.83 24.29
C VAL A 79 13.51 -4.26 22.85
N LEU A 80 13.27 -5.56 22.63
CA LEU A 80 12.91 -6.08 21.31
C LEU A 80 11.59 -5.48 20.80
N MET A 81 10.57 -5.39 21.63
CA MET A 81 9.28 -4.78 21.28
C MET A 81 9.43 -3.30 20.87
N MET A 82 10.22 -2.53 21.62
CA MET A 82 10.51 -1.12 21.28
C MET A 82 11.28 -0.99 19.96
N SER A 83 12.17 -1.94 19.66
CA SER A 83 12.93 -1.94 18.41
C SER A 83 12.10 -2.37 17.20
N ALA A 84 11.22 -3.36 17.36
CA ALA A 84 10.40 -3.90 16.28
C ALA A 84 9.47 -2.86 15.66
N GLY A 85 8.89 -1.98 16.49
CA GLY A 85 8.02 -0.88 16.01
C GLY A 85 8.75 0.14 15.12
N ARG A 86 10.08 0.23 15.20
CA ARG A 86 10.87 1.19 14.39
C ARG A 86 11.30 0.64 13.03
N VAL A 87 11.31 -0.67 12.83
CA VAL A 87 11.92 -1.31 11.63
C VAL A 87 10.94 -1.44 10.45
N ALA A 88 9.62 -1.43 10.68
CA ALA A 88 8.63 -1.70 9.62
C ALA A 88 7.90 -0.47 9.08
N VAL A 89 7.94 0.67 9.78
CA VAL A 89 6.94 1.74 9.58
C VAL A 89 7.50 2.93 8.78
N GLY A 90 8.81 3.16 8.73
CA GLY A 90 9.36 4.41 8.18
C GLY A 90 9.29 4.52 6.64
N GLU A 91 9.74 3.50 5.92
CA GLU A 91 9.96 3.61 4.47
C GLU A 91 8.74 3.16 3.64
N GLU A 92 7.99 2.16 4.12
CA GLU A 92 6.79 1.67 3.42
C GLU A 92 5.57 2.57 3.65
N VAL A 93 5.45 3.24 4.80
CA VAL A 93 4.28 4.09 5.09
C VAL A 93 4.38 5.44 4.41
N ASP A 94 5.57 6.04 4.29
CA ASP A 94 5.73 7.33 3.61
C ASP A 94 5.41 7.24 2.12
N ALA A 95 5.90 6.19 1.44
CA ALA A 95 5.59 5.96 0.02
C ALA A 95 4.08 5.69 -0.22
N VAL A 96 3.44 4.95 0.69
CA VAL A 96 1.98 4.70 0.61
C VAL A 96 1.17 5.95 0.97
N ALA A 97 1.67 6.79 1.88
CA ALA A 97 1.04 8.07 2.22
C ALA A 97 1.09 9.06 1.05
N GLU A 98 2.21 9.16 0.35
CA GLU A 98 2.36 10.02 -0.84
C GLU A 98 1.40 9.60 -1.97
N VAL A 99 1.28 8.29 -2.24
CA VAL A 99 0.32 7.77 -3.24
C VAL A 99 -1.14 8.02 -2.83
N ARG A 100 -1.46 7.89 -1.53
CA ARG A 100 -2.79 8.22 -1.00
C ARG A 100 -3.10 9.70 -1.19
N ASP A 101 -2.15 10.58 -0.89
CA ASP A 101 -2.36 12.02 -0.94
C ASP A 101 -2.55 12.50 -2.39
N LEU A 102 -1.79 11.95 -3.34
CA LEU A 102 -2.02 12.16 -4.78
C LEU A 102 -3.42 11.69 -5.22
N ALA A 103 -3.86 10.50 -4.75
CA ALA A 103 -5.19 9.99 -5.07
C ALA A 103 -6.33 10.83 -4.45
N LEU A 104 -6.12 11.42 -3.27
CA LEU A 104 -7.07 12.33 -2.65
C LEU A 104 -7.17 13.66 -3.39
N GLU A 105 -6.05 14.20 -3.87
CA GLU A 105 -6.02 15.44 -4.66
C GLU A 105 -6.75 15.28 -6.01
N ASP A 106 -6.55 14.15 -6.69
CA ASP A 106 -7.30 13.81 -7.91
C ASP A 106 -8.81 13.70 -7.63
N LEU A 107 -9.19 13.04 -6.53
CA LEU A 107 -10.60 12.89 -6.14
C LEU A 107 -11.25 14.24 -5.82
N GLU A 108 -10.55 15.14 -5.11
CA GLU A 108 -11.05 16.50 -4.85
C GLU A 108 -11.30 17.27 -6.16
N THR A 109 -10.43 17.09 -7.15
CA THR A 109 -10.56 17.71 -8.47
C THR A 109 -11.79 17.19 -9.20
N GLU A 110 -11.99 15.87 -9.22
CA GLU A 110 -13.17 15.25 -9.85
C GLU A 110 -14.49 15.66 -9.16
N VAL A 111 -14.50 15.72 -7.83
CA VAL A 111 -15.69 16.16 -7.06
C VAL A 111 -16.05 17.61 -7.37
N ARG A 112 -15.05 18.50 -7.52
CA ARG A 112 -15.30 19.89 -7.91
C ARG A 112 -15.89 20.00 -9.31
N ILE A 113 -15.34 19.25 -10.27
CA ILE A 113 -15.86 19.21 -11.64
C ILE A 113 -17.32 18.71 -11.66
N ALA A 114 -17.62 17.62 -10.95
CA ALA A 114 -18.96 17.08 -10.87
C ALA A 114 -19.95 18.05 -10.18
N ALA A 115 -19.49 18.77 -9.15
CA ALA A 115 -20.29 19.79 -8.48
C ALA A 115 -20.61 20.98 -9.41
N ASP A 116 -19.64 21.42 -10.21
CA ASP A 116 -19.83 22.51 -11.16
C ASP A 116 -20.71 22.11 -12.34
N GLU A 117 -20.58 20.88 -12.86
CA GLU A 117 -21.52 20.34 -13.87
C GLU A 117 -22.96 20.25 -13.33
N ALA A 118 -23.13 19.78 -12.09
CA ALA A 118 -24.44 19.70 -11.46
C ALA A 118 -25.08 21.09 -11.27
N ARG A 119 -24.28 22.08 -10.87
CA ARG A 119 -24.73 23.49 -10.78
C ARG A 119 -25.10 24.05 -12.14
N GLY A 120 -24.27 23.83 -13.17
CA GLY A 120 -24.55 24.25 -14.54
C GLY A 120 -25.84 23.62 -15.11
N ALA A 121 -26.07 22.34 -14.85
CA ALA A 121 -27.30 21.65 -15.24
C ALA A 121 -28.53 22.21 -14.51
N ALA A 122 -28.41 22.48 -13.20
CA ALA A 122 -29.49 23.09 -12.41
C ALA A 122 -29.82 24.52 -12.88
N GLU A 123 -28.80 25.32 -13.23
CA GLU A 123 -28.99 26.66 -13.79
C GLU A 123 -29.63 26.62 -15.19
N ALA A 124 -29.22 25.68 -16.04
CA ALA A 124 -29.83 25.48 -17.36
C ALA A 124 -31.32 25.11 -17.25
N LEU A 125 -31.68 24.22 -16.32
CA LEU A 125 -33.07 23.88 -16.02
C LEU A 125 -33.86 25.08 -15.49
N LYS A 126 -33.28 25.84 -14.56
CA LYS A 126 -33.90 27.04 -13.98
C LYS A 126 -34.13 28.13 -15.04
N ASN A 127 -33.19 28.32 -15.96
CA ASN A 127 -33.29 29.28 -17.05
C ASN A 127 -34.30 28.83 -18.12
N MET A 128 -34.39 27.52 -18.41
CA MET A 128 -35.41 26.94 -19.29
C MET A 128 -36.82 27.11 -18.71
N ALA A 129 -36.99 26.90 -17.40
CA ALA A 129 -38.26 27.14 -16.71
C ALA A 129 -38.67 28.62 -16.71
N ARG A 130 -37.70 29.53 -16.67
CA ARG A 130 -37.95 30.98 -16.70
C ARG A 130 -38.18 31.53 -18.11
N ASN A 131 -37.63 30.90 -19.16
CA ASN A 131 -37.78 31.34 -20.55
C ASN A 131 -37.99 30.17 -21.53
N PRO A 132 -39.18 29.53 -21.52
CA PRO A 132 -39.47 28.37 -22.38
C PRO A 132 -39.51 28.71 -23.87
N LEU A 133 -39.78 29.98 -24.23
CA LEU A 133 -39.95 30.43 -25.62
C LEU A 133 -38.66 30.97 -26.27
N GLY A 134 -37.58 31.19 -25.49
CA GLY A 134 -36.28 31.66 -26.01
C GLY A 134 -35.23 30.56 -26.20
N ALA A 135 -35.49 29.34 -25.69
CA ALA A 135 -34.52 28.24 -25.64
C ALA A 135 -34.60 27.25 -26.82
N VAL A 136 -35.42 27.51 -27.83
CA VAL A 136 -35.41 26.73 -29.08
C VAL A 136 -34.32 27.28 -30.00
N THR A 137 -33.06 27.08 -29.61
CA THR A 137 -31.94 27.25 -30.54
C THR A 137 -31.72 25.94 -31.31
N PRO A 138 -31.37 26.01 -32.62
CA PRO A 138 -31.26 24.83 -33.48
C PRO A 138 -30.32 23.72 -32.95
N GLY A 139 -29.34 24.08 -32.12
CA GLY A 139 -28.38 23.14 -31.52
C GLY A 139 -29.03 22.14 -30.54
N LEU A 140 -29.99 22.58 -29.71
CA LEU A 140 -30.64 21.70 -28.72
C LEU A 140 -31.60 20.70 -29.38
N ALA A 141 -32.28 21.11 -30.46
CA ALA A 141 -33.10 20.21 -31.26
C ALA A 141 -32.28 19.03 -31.81
N SER A 142 -31.04 19.29 -32.24
CA SER A 142 -30.14 18.25 -32.72
C SER A 142 -29.65 17.31 -31.60
N ALA A 143 -29.39 17.84 -30.40
CA ALA A 143 -28.95 17.05 -29.25
C ALA A 143 -30.07 16.14 -28.72
N VAL A 144 -31.30 16.66 -28.63
CA VAL A 144 -32.49 15.89 -28.25
C VAL A 144 -32.82 14.84 -29.29
N ALA A 145 -32.78 15.17 -30.59
CA ALA A 145 -32.96 14.21 -31.66
C ALA A 145 -31.92 13.08 -31.60
N LYS A 146 -30.65 13.40 -31.35
CA LYS A 146 -29.58 12.40 -31.25
C LYS A 146 -29.71 11.51 -30.01
N ALA A 147 -30.18 12.07 -28.89
CA ALA A 147 -30.47 11.31 -27.67
C ALA A 147 -31.67 10.37 -27.84
N LEU A 148 -32.76 10.84 -28.49
CA LEU A 148 -33.94 10.02 -28.79
C LEU A 148 -33.62 8.89 -29.78
N VAL A 149 -32.82 9.17 -30.81
CA VAL A 149 -32.37 8.14 -31.78
C VAL A 149 -31.45 7.11 -31.12
N LYS A 150 -30.60 7.52 -30.17
CA LYS A 150 -29.72 6.60 -29.44
C LYS A 150 -30.50 5.67 -28.50
N THR A 151 -31.60 6.16 -27.92
CA THR A 151 -32.47 5.36 -27.04
C THR A 151 -33.40 4.42 -27.80
N SER A 152 -33.82 4.79 -29.03
CA SER A 152 -34.64 3.95 -29.92
C SER A 152 -33.88 2.77 -30.56
N LYS A 153 -32.55 2.73 -30.44
CA LYS A 153 -31.70 1.68 -31.01
C LYS A 153 -31.30 0.59 -30.00
N LYS A 154 -31.96 0.57 -28.84
CA LYS A 154 -31.85 -0.49 -27.85
C LYS A 154 -33.02 -1.46 -27.98
#